data_AF-F9PME6-F1
#
_entry.id   AF-F9PME6-F1
#
_cell.length_a   1.000
_cell.length_b   1.000
_cell.length_c   1.000
_cell.angle_alpha   90.00
_cell.angle_beta   90.00
_cell.angle_gamma   90.00
#
_symmetry.space_group_name_H-M   'P 1'
#
loop_
_entity.id
_entity.type
_entity.pdbx_description
1 polymer ?
#
loop_
_entity_poly.entity_id
_entity_poly.type
_entity_poly.pdbx_seq_one_letter_code
_entity_poly.pdbx_strand_id
1 'polypeptide(L)'
;MFPKSALLRPGYRPEQVDRYFETAHEIYDAGELDEMDSEGVRTVAFDVVLRGYQPQAVDAALDRLEAAFLQRRRAAFVAKNGRQAWMDQVTQLATTLYPRLLRPAGERFAPASGQGYDKTDVDALMDRIAGYFDSDTTLTSSEVRGAVFRRARGNKAYGEPSVDRYLARVVEVLLSVE
;
A
#
# COMPACT_ATOMS: atom_id res chain seq x y z
N MET A 1 6.49 3.35 22.18
CA MET A 1 5.77 4.65 22.21
C MET A 1 6.32 5.53 21.10
N PHE A 2 5.45 6.09 20.25
CA PHE A 2 5.85 6.91 19.09
C PHE A 2 6.28 8.33 19.49
N PRO A 3 7.17 8.97 18.72
CA PRO A 3 7.53 10.36 18.97
C PRO A 3 6.31 11.27 18.72
N LYS A 4 6.11 12.27 19.58
CA LYS A 4 5.02 13.25 19.45
C LYS A 4 5.37 14.33 18.43
N SER A 5 4.35 14.85 17.75
CA SER A 5 4.49 16.02 16.89
C SER A 5 4.84 17.26 17.73
N ALA A 6 5.48 18.25 17.09
CA ALA A 6 5.80 19.51 17.74
C ALA A 6 4.53 20.20 18.29
N LEU A 7 4.70 21.12 19.26
CA LEU A 7 3.61 21.70 20.07
C LEU A 7 2.40 22.25 19.28
N LEU A 8 2.63 22.68 18.03
CA LEU A 8 1.66 23.29 17.12
C LEU A 8 1.44 22.46 15.83
N ARG A 9 2.07 21.29 15.68
CA ARG A 9 1.92 20.46 14.49
C ARG A 9 0.84 19.39 14.68
N PRO A 10 -0.04 19.19 13.69
CA PRO A 10 -0.96 18.07 13.70
C PRO A 10 -0.20 16.74 13.68
N GLY A 11 -0.79 15.71 14.28
CA GLY A 11 -0.30 14.34 14.28
C GLY A 11 -1.45 13.36 14.50
N TYR A 12 -1.20 12.07 14.36
CA TYR A 12 -2.24 11.06 14.55
C TYR A 12 -2.63 10.91 16.02
N ARG A 13 -3.91 10.63 16.28
CA ARG A 13 -4.45 10.44 17.63
C ARG A 13 -3.75 9.26 18.32
N PRO A 14 -3.02 9.50 19.44
CA PRO A 14 -2.26 8.45 20.12
C PRO A 14 -3.08 7.23 20.51
N GLU A 15 -4.28 7.43 21.05
CA GLU A 15 -5.16 6.36 21.53
C GLU A 15 -5.60 5.40 20.41
N GLN A 16 -5.79 5.91 19.18
CA GLN A 16 -6.16 5.07 18.04
C GLN A 16 -4.96 4.30 17.53
N VAL A 17 -3.79 4.95 17.45
CA VAL A 17 -2.54 4.32 17.03
C VAL A 17 -2.15 3.22 18.03
N ASP A 18 -2.11 3.52 19.32
CA ASP A 18 -1.68 2.56 20.34
C ASP A 18 -2.60 1.34 20.36
N ARG A 19 -3.93 1.53 20.34
CA ARG A 19 -4.90 0.42 20.26
C ARG A 19 -4.71 -0.43 19.03
N TYR A 20 -4.49 0.20 17.87
CA TYR A 20 -4.30 -0.50 16.62
C TYR A 20 -3.05 -1.39 16.64
N PHE A 21 -1.92 -0.86 17.13
CA PHE A 21 -0.68 -1.63 17.23
C PHE A 21 -0.74 -2.72 18.31
N GLU A 22 -1.52 -2.53 19.37
CA GLU A 22 -1.81 -3.56 20.37
C GLU A 22 -2.58 -4.73 19.75
N THR A 23 -3.71 -4.46 19.08
CA THR A 23 -4.48 -5.49 18.37
C THR A 23 -3.63 -6.20 17.30
N ALA A 24 -2.82 -5.44 16.56
CA ALA A 24 -1.96 -6.04 15.55
C ALA A 24 -0.89 -6.97 16.16
N HIS A 25 -0.37 -6.64 17.33
CA HIS A 25 0.57 -7.51 18.05
C HIS A 25 -0.09 -8.80 18.50
N GLU A 26 -1.31 -8.71 19.04
CA GLU A 26 -2.10 -9.89 19.46
C GLU A 26 -2.36 -10.86 18.29
N ILE A 27 -2.77 -10.33 17.12
CA ILE A 27 -2.99 -11.15 15.92
C ILE A 27 -1.68 -11.80 15.45
N TYR A 28 -0.57 -11.05 15.48
CA TYR A 28 0.74 -11.56 15.09
C TYR A 28 1.15 -12.75 15.96
N ASP A 29 0.96 -12.63 17.27
CA ASP A 29 1.32 -13.65 18.26
C ASP A 29 0.39 -14.86 18.21
N ALA A 30 -0.91 -14.65 17.96
CA ALA A 30 -1.90 -15.72 17.78
C ALA A 30 -1.66 -16.55 16.51
N GLY A 31 -0.99 -15.99 15.50
CA GLY A 31 -0.75 -16.66 14.22
C GLY A 31 -1.98 -16.74 13.31
N GLU A 32 -3.02 -15.95 13.60
CA GLU A 32 -4.26 -15.82 12.82
C GLU A 32 -4.06 -14.85 11.65
N LEU A 33 -3.09 -15.18 10.78
CA LEU A 33 -2.58 -14.29 9.73
C LEU A 33 -3.55 -14.10 8.55
N ASP A 34 -4.57 -14.97 8.43
CA ASP A 34 -5.59 -14.85 7.40
C ASP A 34 -6.60 -13.72 7.70
N GLU A 35 -6.74 -13.31 8.96
CA GLU A 35 -7.66 -12.23 9.36
C GLU A 35 -7.10 -10.83 9.09
N MET A 36 -5.77 -10.70 8.98
CA MET A 36 -5.13 -9.43 8.69
C MET A 36 -4.72 -9.36 7.23
N ASP A 37 -5.70 -9.10 6.37
CA ASP A 37 -5.45 -8.75 4.99
C ASP A 37 -4.50 -7.54 4.94
N SER A 38 -3.49 -7.59 4.07
CA SER A 38 -2.64 -6.45 3.73
C SER A 38 -3.47 -5.20 3.38
N GLU A 39 -4.66 -5.36 2.80
CA GLU A 39 -5.61 -4.26 2.59
C GLU A 39 -6.22 -3.74 3.90
N GLY A 40 -6.52 -4.63 4.86
CA GLY A 40 -7.06 -4.29 6.19
C GLY A 40 -6.07 -3.53 7.07
N VAL A 41 -4.78 -3.85 7.01
CA VAL A 41 -3.74 -3.09 7.73
C VAL A 41 -3.63 -1.65 7.20
N ARG A 42 -3.83 -1.49 5.89
CA ARG A 42 -3.58 -0.24 5.17
C ARG A 42 -4.78 0.69 5.08
N THR A 43 -5.99 0.19 5.31
CA THR A 43 -7.22 1.00 5.24
C THR A 43 -7.52 1.74 6.55
N VAL A 44 -6.69 1.54 7.58
CA VAL A 44 -6.84 2.28 8.85
C VAL A 44 -6.57 3.77 8.62
N ALA A 45 -7.57 4.59 8.94
CA ALA A 45 -7.43 6.04 8.95
C ALA A 45 -7.40 6.51 10.41
N PHE A 46 -6.31 7.18 10.79
CA PHE A 46 -6.19 7.79 12.10
C PHE A 46 -6.67 9.24 12.08
N ASP A 47 -7.43 9.62 13.10
CA ASP A 47 -7.83 11.01 13.28
C ASP A 47 -6.60 11.88 13.54
N VAL A 48 -6.63 13.10 13.00
CA VAL A 48 -5.55 14.08 13.15
C VAL A 48 -5.88 15.03 14.29
N VAL A 49 -4.98 15.12 15.28
CA VAL A 49 -5.08 15.98 16.46
C VAL A 49 -3.82 16.81 16.67
N LEU A 50 -3.94 17.94 17.36
CA LEU A 50 -2.77 18.70 17.81
C LEU A 50 -1.98 17.88 18.83
N ARG A 51 -0.64 17.89 18.72
CA ARG A 51 0.28 17.14 19.61
C ARG A 51 0.07 15.62 19.58
N GLY A 52 -0.45 15.09 18.48
CA GLY A 52 -0.54 13.66 18.23
C GLY A 52 0.82 13.01 17.96
N TYR A 53 0.83 11.74 17.58
CA TYR A 53 2.04 11.08 17.10
C TYR A 53 2.45 11.59 15.72
N GLN A 54 3.75 11.61 15.47
CA GLN A 54 4.29 12.06 14.18
C GLN A 54 3.82 11.11 13.06
N PRO A 55 3.08 11.60 12.04
CA PRO A 55 2.56 10.75 10.97
C PRO A 55 3.62 9.88 10.33
N GLN A 56 4.75 10.49 9.92
CA GLN A 56 5.87 9.78 9.31
C GLN A 56 6.42 8.62 10.16
N ALA A 57 6.45 8.76 11.49
CA ALA A 57 6.94 7.70 12.37
C ALA A 57 5.93 6.56 12.52
N VAL A 58 4.63 6.87 12.50
CA VAL A 58 3.55 5.88 12.54
C VAL A 58 3.46 5.16 11.20
N ASP A 59 3.46 5.89 10.09
CA ASP A 59 3.41 5.34 8.73
C ASP A 59 4.58 4.35 8.50
N ALA A 60 5.80 4.75 8.86
CA ALA A 60 6.97 3.87 8.76
C ALA A 60 6.87 2.62 9.65
N ALA A 61 6.13 2.67 10.76
CA ALA A 61 5.89 1.50 11.59
C ALA A 61 4.78 0.60 11.02
N LEU A 62 3.74 1.16 10.40
CA LEU A 62 2.74 0.39 9.65
C LEU A 62 3.41 -0.38 8.49
N ASP A 63 4.35 0.27 7.79
CA ASP A 63 5.11 -0.37 6.71
C ASP A 63 5.92 -1.58 7.22
N ARG A 64 6.60 -1.44 8.36
CA ARG A 64 7.35 -2.54 8.99
C ARG A 64 6.43 -3.65 9.49
N LEU A 65 5.31 -3.27 10.10
CA LEU A 65 4.31 -4.21 10.61
C LEU A 65 3.82 -5.08 9.46
N GLU A 66 3.40 -4.46 8.35
CA GLU A 66 2.96 -5.17 7.18
C GLU A 66 4.03 -6.10 6.60
N ALA A 67 5.27 -5.61 6.43
CA ALA A 67 6.36 -6.44 5.95
C ALA A 67 6.55 -7.67 6.86
N ALA A 68 6.45 -7.51 8.18
CA ALA A 68 6.55 -8.62 9.12
C ALA A 68 5.40 -9.63 8.96
N PHE A 69 4.17 -9.18 8.78
CA PHE A 69 3.01 -10.05 8.49
C PHE A 69 3.22 -10.84 7.21
N LEU A 70 3.64 -10.18 6.14
CA LEU A 70 3.86 -10.82 4.85
C LEU A 70 4.99 -11.84 4.91
N GLN A 71 6.11 -11.51 5.56
CA GLN A 71 7.22 -12.45 5.74
C GLN A 71 6.82 -13.67 6.56
N ARG A 72 6.02 -13.48 7.62
CA ARG A 72 5.48 -14.59 8.41
C ARG A 72 4.54 -15.47 7.58
N ARG A 73 3.61 -14.87 6.83
CA ARG A 73 2.70 -15.56 5.91
C ARG A 73 3.46 -16.37 4.86
N ARG A 74 4.46 -15.74 4.22
CA ARG A 74 5.36 -16.39 3.26
C ARG A 74 6.08 -17.57 3.91
N ALA A 75 6.68 -17.39 5.08
CA ALA A 75 7.40 -18.47 5.77
C ALA A 75 6.48 -19.66 6.09
N ALA A 76 5.28 -19.41 6.60
CA ALA A 76 4.28 -20.44 6.89
C ALA A 76 3.83 -21.16 5.61
N PHE A 77 3.53 -20.41 4.54
CA PHE A 77 3.11 -20.97 3.26
C PHE A 77 4.22 -21.80 2.60
N VAL A 78 5.45 -21.28 2.58
CA VAL A 78 6.62 -21.96 1.99
C VAL A 78 6.95 -23.23 2.77
N ALA A 79 6.83 -23.22 4.10
CA ALA A 79 7.04 -24.41 4.93
C ALA A 79 6.03 -25.53 4.61
N LYS A 80 4.79 -25.17 4.26
CA LYS A 80 3.71 -26.13 3.96
C LYS A 80 3.67 -26.57 2.50
N ASN A 81 3.85 -25.64 1.56
CA ASN A 81 3.58 -25.85 0.13
C ASN A 81 4.83 -25.72 -0.76
N GLY A 82 5.96 -25.31 -0.20
CA GLY A 82 7.19 -25.07 -0.93
C GLY A 82 7.29 -23.67 -1.55
N ARG A 83 8.51 -23.30 -1.97
CA ARG A 83 8.81 -21.99 -2.54
C ARG A 83 8.20 -21.77 -3.91
N GLN A 84 8.12 -22.80 -4.74
CA GLN A 84 7.55 -22.68 -6.08
C GLN A 84 6.07 -22.27 -6.02
N ALA A 85 5.29 -22.92 -5.16
CA ALA A 85 3.88 -22.58 -4.97
C ALA A 85 3.68 -21.13 -4.50
N TRP A 86 4.59 -20.59 -3.67
CA TRP A 86 4.57 -19.17 -3.29
C TRP A 86 4.80 -18.26 -4.50
N MET A 87 5.82 -18.56 -5.32
CA MET A 87 6.11 -17.79 -6.52
C MET A 87 4.97 -17.85 -7.54
N ASP A 88 4.31 -19.00 -7.67
CA ASP A 88 3.15 -19.15 -8.55
C ASP A 88 1.98 -18.27 -8.06
N GLN A 89 1.74 -18.18 -6.74
CA GLN A 89 0.73 -17.30 -6.17
C GLN A 89 1.05 -15.82 -6.40
N VAL A 90 2.30 -15.41 -6.21
CA VAL A 90 2.74 -14.03 -6.49
C VAL A 90 2.59 -13.71 -7.98
N THR A 91 2.91 -14.65 -8.86
CA THR A 91 2.73 -14.51 -10.31
C THR A 91 1.26 -14.36 -10.69
N GLN A 92 0.36 -15.12 -10.05
CA GLN A 92 -1.08 -14.98 -10.25
C GLN A 92 -1.57 -13.59 -9.81
N LEU A 93 -1.12 -13.10 -8.65
CA LEU A 93 -1.43 -11.74 -8.18
C LEU A 93 -0.93 -10.68 -9.16
N ALA A 94 0.31 -10.80 -9.64
CA ALA A 94 0.88 -9.88 -10.64
C ALA A 94 0.10 -9.91 -11.96
N THR A 95 -0.34 -11.09 -12.41
CA THR A 95 -1.14 -11.26 -13.63
C THR A 95 -2.42 -10.42 -13.59
N THR A 96 -3.05 -10.27 -12.42
CA THR A 96 -4.26 -9.45 -12.27
C THR A 96 -4.03 -7.95 -12.51
N LEU A 97 -2.77 -7.49 -12.46
CA LEU A 97 -2.41 -6.08 -12.66
C LEU A 97 -2.31 -5.71 -14.15
N TYR A 98 -1.92 -6.64 -15.01
CA TYR A 98 -1.63 -6.39 -16.43
C TYR A 98 -2.79 -5.83 -17.25
N PRO A 99 -4.05 -6.33 -17.12
CA PRO A 99 -5.16 -5.80 -17.91
C PRO A 99 -5.35 -4.28 -17.75
N ARG A 100 -4.92 -3.72 -16.62
CA ARG A 100 -4.96 -2.27 -16.39
C ARG A 100 -3.68 -1.55 -16.83
N LEU A 101 -2.51 -2.14 -16.63
CA LEU A 101 -1.23 -1.56 -17.08
C LEU A 101 -1.20 -1.32 -18.58
N LEU A 102 -1.76 -2.28 -19.33
CA LEU A 102 -1.76 -2.28 -20.80
C LEU A 102 -2.79 -1.33 -21.43
N ARG A 103 -3.61 -0.65 -20.63
CA ARG A 103 -4.56 0.35 -21.16
C ARG A 103 -3.80 1.61 -21.58
N PRO A 104 -4.27 2.32 -22.62
CA PRO A 104 -3.70 3.61 -23.01
C PRO A 104 -3.65 4.60 -21.84
N ALA A 105 -2.61 5.44 -21.81
CA ALA A 105 -2.54 6.57 -20.89
C ALA A 105 -3.80 7.44 -21.04
N GLY A 106 -4.32 7.95 -19.93
CA GLY A 106 -5.57 8.70 -19.88
C GLY A 106 -6.83 7.82 -19.71
N GLU A 107 -6.71 6.50 -19.94
CA GLU A 107 -7.82 5.53 -19.88
C GLU A 107 -7.65 4.44 -18.83
N ARG A 108 -6.50 4.34 -18.14
CA ARG A 108 -6.21 3.27 -17.16
C ARG A 108 -7.25 3.16 -16.04
N PHE A 109 -7.77 4.30 -15.57
CA PHE A 109 -8.84 4.36 -14.55
C PHE A 109 -10.05 5.17 -15.03
N ALA A 110 -11.17 5.01 -14.33
CA ALA A 110 -12.35 5.84 -14.58
C ALA A 110 -12.07 7.31 -14.23
N PRO A 111 -12.59 8.29 -14.99
CA PRO A 111 -12.50 9.69 -14.63
C PRO A 111 -13.13 9.96 -13.25
N ALA A 112 -12.60 10.93 -12.52
CA ALA A 112 -13.21 11.38 -11.28
C ALA A 112 -14.55 12.08 -11.55
N SER A 113 -15.56 11.82 -10.71
CA SER A 113 -16.82 12.58 -10.71
C SER A 113 -16.65 14.01 -10.19
N GLY A 114 -15.52 14.32 -9.55
CA GLY A 114 -15.18 15.64 -9.01
C GLY A 114 -13.68 15.89 -9.03
N GLN A 115 -13.10 16.08 -7.84
CA GLN A 115 -11.64 16.12 -7.66
C GLN A 115 -11.08 14.69 -7.61
N GLY A 116 -9.87 14.53 -8.12
CA GLY A 116 -9.11 13.29 -7.96
C GLY A 116 -7.65 13.50 -8.33
N TYR A 117 -6.93 12.41 -8.54
CA TYR A 117 -5.51 12.45 -8.92
C TYR A 117 -5.32 12.83 -10.38
N ASP A 118 -4.34 13.69 -10.65
CA ASP A 118 -3.96 14.08 -12.01
C ASP A 118 -3.57 12.84 -12.82
N LYS A 119 -4.20 12.68 -13.99
CA LYS A 119 -4.00 11.52 -14.85
C LYS A 119 -2.55 11.36 -15.28
N THR A 120 -1.86 12.45 -15.59
CA THR A 120 -0.48 12.40 -16.07
C THR A 120 0.47 11.89 -14.99
N ASP A 121 0.28 12.31 -13.74
CA ASP A 121 1.12 11.83 -12.64
C ASP A 121 0.88 10.35 -12.34
N VAL A 122 -0.39 9.91 -12.36
CA VAL A 122 -0.75 8.50 -12.16
C VAL A 122 -0.23 7.64 -13.31
N ASP A 123 -0.40 8.08 -14.55
CA ASP A 123 0.07 7.33 -15.73
C ASP A 123 1.59 7.19 -15.74
N ALA A 124 2.34 8.21 -15.34
CA ALA A 124 3.79 8.13 -15.22
C ALA A 124 4.23 7.05 -14.20
N LEU A 125 3.52 6.92 -13.06
CA LEU A 125 3.80 5.84 -12.12
C LEU A 125 3.42 4.46 -12.70
N MET A 126 2.28 4.37 -13.39
CA MET A 126 1.84 3.14 -14.05
C MET A 126 2.85 2.67 -15.11
N ASP A 127 3.48 3.59 -15.84
CA ASP A 127 4.54 3.27 -16.80
C ASP A 127 5.78 2.70 -16.09
N ARG A 128 6.18 3.27 -14.94
CA ARG A 128 7.27 2.71 -14.12
C ARG A 128 6.94 1.31 -13.59
N ILE A 129 5.70 1.08 -13.17
CA ILE A 129 5.22 -0.23 -12.70
C ILE A 129 5.27 -1.24 -13.86
N ALA A 130 4.84 -0.85 -15.06
CA ALA A 130 4.94 -1.71 -16.23
C ALA A 130 6.40 -2.05 -16.56
N GLY A 131 7.30 -1.04 -16.57
CA GLY A 131 8.73 -1.24 -16.80
C GLY A 131 9.41 -2.17 -15.79
N TYR A 132 8.99 -2.13 -14.52
CA TYR A 132 9.43 -3.09 -13.50
C TYR A 132 9.03 -4.53 -13.87
N PHE A 133 7.78 -4.76 -14.28
CA PHE A 133 7.30 -6.09 -14.66
C PHE A 133 7.92 -6.61 -15.96
N ASP A 134 8.29 -5.72 -16.87
CA ASP A 134 8.99 -6.06 -18.11
C ASP A 134 10.53 -6.18 -17.91
N SER A 135 11.01 -6.14 -16.65
CA SER A 135 12.42 -6.27 -16.23
C SER A 135 13.35 -5.13 -16.71
N ASP A 136 12.81 -3.98 -17.07
CA ASP A 136 13.58 -2.82 -17.58
C ASP A 136 13.88 -1.78 -16.48
N THR A 137 13.36 -1.97 -15.26
CA THR A 137 13.50 -0.96 -14.19
C THR A 137 13.45 -1.58 -12.80
N THR A 138 14.10 -0.93 -11.82
CA THR A 138 13.91 -1.24 -10.40
C THR A 138 12.79 -0.35 -9.84
N LEU A 139 11.94 -0.93 -9.00
CA LEU A 139 10.86 -0.22 -8.32
C LEU A 139 10.59 -0.90 -6.99
N THR A 140 10.61 -0.12 -5.91
CA THR A 140 10.35 -0.62 -4.56
C THR A 140 8.91 -0.34 -4.10
N SER A 141 8.41 -1.17 -3.20
CA SER A 141 7.14 -0.99 -2.50
C SER A 141 7.03 0.39 -1.84
N SER A 142 8.13 0.88 -1.26
CA SER A 142 8.23 2.18 -0.61
C SER A 142 8.11 3.35 -1.59
N GLU A 143 8.67 3.25 -2.78
CA GLU A 143 8.53 4.29 -3.82
C GLU A 143 7.10 4.40 -4.34
N VAL A 144 6.42 3.26 -4.54
CA VAL A 144 5.01 3.25 -4.96
C VAL A 144 4.12 3.88 -3.89
N ARG A 145 4.37 3.56 -2.61
CA ARG A 145 3.63 4.13 -1.47
C ARG A 145 3.89 5.62 -1.28
N GLY A 146 5.13 6.06 -1.49
CA GLY A 146 5.52 7.47 -1.39
C GLY A 146 5.09 8.34 -2.58
N ALA A 147 4.44 7.76 -3.59
CA ALA A 147 4.00 8.50 -4.77
C ALA A 147 2.94 9.54 -4.38
N VAL A 148 3.20 10.80 -4.74
CA VAL A 148 2.27 11.91 -4.54
C VAL A 148 1.78 12.39 -5.88
N PHE A 149 0.47 12.42 -6.05
CA PHE A 149 -0.18 12.92 -7.27
C PHE A 149 -0.71 14.34 -7.04
N ARG A 150 -0.54 15.22 -8.03
CA ARG A 150 -1.23 16.50 -8.03
C ARG A 150 -2.74 16.28 -8.10
N ARG A 151 -3.52 17.23 -7.59
CA ARG A 151 -4.98 17.20 -7.68
C ARG A 151 -5.44 17.78 -9.01
N ALA A 152 -6.36 17.09 -9.68
CA ALA A 152 -7.04 17.57 -10.89
C ALA A 152 -8.56 17.43 -10.73
N ARG A 153 -9.34 17.81 -11.76
CA ARG A 153 -10.80 17.69 -11.78
C ARG A 153 -11.32 17.18 -13.12
N GLY A 154 -12.49 16.54 -13.08
CA GLY A 154 -13.22 16.09 -14.27
C GLY A 154 -12.40 15.12 -15.14
N ASN A 155 -12.36 15.37 -16.45
CA ASN A 155 -11.70 14.47 -17.41
C ASN A 155 -10.16 14.38 -17.28
N LYS A 156 -9.53 15.29 -16.53
CA LYS A 156 -8.10 15.30 -16.23
C LYS A 156 -7.75 14.54 -14.95
N ALA A 157 -8.74 14.05 -14.22
CA ALA A 157 -8.54 13.34 -12.96
C ALA A 157 -9.00 11.89 -13.06
N TYR A 158 -8.27 11.00 -12.39
CA TYR A 158 -8.75 9.67 -12.04
C TYR A 158 -9.38 9.67 -10.65
N GLY A 159 -10.36 8.80 -10.44
CA GLY A 159 -10.97 8.61 -9.12
C GLY A 159 -9.98 8.01 -8.13
N GLU A 160 -9.73 8.71 -7.02
CA GLU A 160 -8.74 8.35 -5.99
C GLU A 160 -8.94 6.90 -5.49
N PRO A 161 -10.15 6.45 -5.11
CA PRO A 161 -10.32 5.11 -4.53
C PRO A 161 -9.95 3.97 -5.48
N SER A 162 -10.13 4.17 -6.80
CA SER A 162 -9.75 3.14 -7.77
C SER A 162 -8.25 3.08 -8.00
N VAL A 163 -7.56 4.23 -7.91
CA VAL A 163 -6.10 4.31 -8.04
C VAL A 163 -5.46 3.73 -6.78
N ASP A 164 -5.91 4.17 -5.60
CA ASP A 164 -5.36 3.72 -4.31
C ASP A 164 -5.46 2.21 -4.12
N ARG A 165 -6.64 1.62 -4.41
CA ARG A 165 -6.81 0.16 -4.36
C ARG A 165 -5.86 -0.57 -5.29
N TYR A 166 -5.66 -0.03 -6.49
CA TYR A 166 -4.77 -0.65 -7.46
C TYR A 166 -3.30 -0.58 -7.00
N LEU A 167 -2.86 0.58 -6.52
CA LEU A 167 -1.50 0.75 -5.99
C LEU A 167 -1.28 -0.10 -4.74
N ALA A 168 -2.28 -0.28 -3.88
CA ALA A 168 -2.20 -1.22 -2.76
C ALA A 168 -1.87 -2.65 -3.24
N ARG A 169 -2.55 -3.14 -4.28
CA ARG A 169 -2.22 -4.46 -4.85
C ARG A 169 -0.82 -4.51 -5.45
N VAL A 170 -0.36 -3.44 -6.10
CA VAL A 170 1.03 -3.35 -6.60
C VAL A 170 2.03 -3.48 -5.45
N VAL A 171 1.83 -2.73 -4.36
CA VAL A 171 2.70 -2.78 -3.17
C VAL A 171 2.70 -4.18 -2.54
N GLU A 172 1.56 -4.87 -2.50
CA GLU A 172 1.48 -6.27 -2.02
C GLU A 172 2.37 -7.21 -2.86
N VAL A 173 2.32 -7.07 -4.20
CA VAL A 173 3.15 -7.87 -5.11
C VAL A 173 4.64 -7.55 -4.90
N LEU A 174 5.00 -6.28 -4.82
CA LEU A 174 6.39 -5.85 -4.60
C LEU A 174 6.96 -6.37 -3.27
N LEU A 175 6.23 -6.18 -2.16
CA LEU A 175 6.65 -6.69 -0.85
C LEU A 175 6.78 -8.22 -0.82
N SER A 176 6.06 -8.94 -1.69
CA SER A 176 6.10 -10.41 -1.74
C SER A 176 7.39 -10.96 -2.36
N VAL A 177 8.11 -10.12 -3.12
CA VAL A 177 9.36 -10.47 -3.82
C VAL A 177 10.60 -9.75 -3.28
N GLU A 178 10.40 -8.64 -2.56
CA GLU A 178 11.44 -7.99 -1.73
C GLU A 178 11.94 -8.90 -0.59
#